data_AF-A0A524JTK6-F1
#
_entry.id   AF-A0A524JTK6-F1
#
_cell.length_a   1.000
_cell.length_b   1.000
_cell.length_c   1.000
_cell.angle_alpha   90.00
_cell.angle_beta   90.00
_cell.angle_gamma   90.00
#
_symmetry.space_group_name_H-M   'P 1'
#
loop_
_entity.id
_entity.type
_entity.pdbx_description
1 polymer ?
#
loop_
_entity_poly.entity_id
_entity_poly.type
_entity_poly.pdbx_seq_one_letter_code
_entity_poly.pdbx_strand_id
1 'polypeptide(L)' 'MAQPIGFICDHIEVLFDIGVEAQETSEKVGINLLRAKTVNDDPKFIEAVADVVQQMMDSE' A
#
# COMPACT_ATOMS: atom_id res chain seq x y z
N MET A 1 4.25 -2.48 -12.36
CA MET A 1 3.24 -2.24 -11.32
C MET A 1 3.96 -2.03 -10.00
N ALA A 2 3.73 -0.89 -9.33
CA ALA A 2 4.27 -0.58 -8.02
C ALA A 2 3.27 -0.96 -6.92
N GLN A 3 3.76 -1.61 -5.86
CA GLN A 3 2.96 -2.02 -4.70
C GLN A 3 3.59 -1.42 -3.43
N PRO A 4 2.88 -0.52 -2.71
CA PRO A 4 3.42 0.13 -1.51
C PRO A 4 3.30 -0.77 -0.28
N ILE A 5 3.93 -1.95 -0.29
CA ILE A 5 3.73 -3.00 0.75
C ILE A 5 4.19 -2.59 2.16
N GLY A 6 5.06 -1.59 2.28
CA GLY A 6 5.51 -1.02 3.56
C GLY A 6 4.57 0.05 4.11
N PHE A 7 3.51 0.42 3.38
CA PHE A 7 2.57 1.47 3.74
C PHE A 7 1.16 0.93 3.80
N ILE A 8 0.55 1.05 4.97
CA ILE A 8 -0.83 0.60 5.22
C ILE A 8 -1.83 1.66 4.75
N CYS A 9 -1.47 2.94 4.88
CA CYS A 9 -2.31 4.08 4.55
C CYS A 9 -1.68 4.93 3.45
N ASP A 10 -2.50 5.73 2.78
CA ASP A 10 -2.00 6.76 1.85
C ASP A 10 -1.22 7.84 2.63
N HIS A 11 0.06 7.98 2.30
CA HIS A 11 0.96 9.01 2.80
C HIS A 11 1.63 9.77 1.64
N ILE A 12 2.50 10.73 1.95
CA ILE A 12 3.25 11.50 0.94
C ILE A 12 4.08 10.54 0.08
N GLU A 13 4.74 9.55 0.69
CA GLU A 13 5.58 8.56 0.01
C GLU A 13 4.80 7.71 -1.01
N VAL A 14 3.47 7.61 -0.86
CA VAL A 14 2.61 6.83 -1.75
C VAL A 14 1.93 7.71 -2.77
N LEU A 15 1.30 8.80 -2.33
CA LEU A 15 0.51 9.67 -3.20
C LEU A 15 1.38 10.56 -4.07
N PHE A 16 2.48 11.08 -3.52
CA PHE A 16 3.34 12.02 -4.21
C PHE A 16 4.50 11.30 -4.90
N ASP A 17 5.38 10.65 -4.14
CA ASP A 17 6.60 10.07 -4.70
C ASP A 17 6.27 9.01 -5.78
N ILE A 18 5.30 8.14 -5.53
CA ILE A 18 4.87 7.12 -6.51
C ILE A 18 3.78 7.66 -7.44
N GLY A 19 2.77 8.34 -6.91
CA GLY A 19 1.60 8.77 -7.68
C GLY A 19 1.84 9.94 -8.61
N VAL A 20 2.83 10.78 -8.33
CA VAL A 20 3.18 11.97 -9.12
C VAL A 20 4.60 11.83 -9.67
N GLU A 21 5.63 11.82 -8.83
CA GLU A 21 7.02 11.93 -9.32
C GLU A 21 7.46 10.73 -10.17
N ALA A 22 7.18 9.51 -9.69
CA ALA A 22 7.47 8.29 -10.44
C ALA A 22 6.59 8.15 -11.69
N GLN A 23 5.33 8.62 -11.63
CA GLN A 23 4.41 8.63 -12.76
C GLN A 23 4.92 9.56 -13.86
N GLU A 24 5.28 10.80 -13.54
CA GLU A 24 5.87 11.76 -14.47
C GLU A 24 7.17 11.23 -15.08
N THR A 25 7.99 10.54 -14.28
CA THR A 25 9.22 9.91 -14.77
C THR A 25 8.91 8.80 -15.76
N SER A 26 7.90 7.96 -15.46
CA SER A 26 7.49 6.86 -16.34
C SER A 26 7.01 7.35 -17.71
N GLU A 27 6.28 8.46 -17.74
CA GLU A 27 5.81 9.10 -18.97
C GLU A 27 6.97 9.60 -19.83
N LYS A 28 7.97 10.24 -19.21
CA LYS A 28 9.16 10.74 -19.92
C LYS A 28 9.97 9.63 -20.60
N VAL A 29 9.95 8.42 -20.04
CA VAL A 29 10.70 7.26 -20.57
C VAL A 29 9.82 6.27 -21.34
N GLY A 30 8.54 6.57 -21.54
CA GLY A 30 7.60 5.72 -22.28
C GLY A 30 7.24 4.40 -21.59
N ILE A 31 7.33 4.35 -20.26
CA ILE A 31 6.96 3.17 -19.45
C ILE A 31 5.56 3.39 -18.88
N ASN A 32 4.72 2.36 -18.95
CA ASN A 32 3.43 2.37 -18.26
C ASN A 32 3.61 2.01 -16.78
N LEU A 33 3.44 2.98 -15.89
CA LEU A 33 3.41 2.77 -14.44
C LEU A 33 1.96 2.64 -13.94
N LEU A 34 1.71 1.59 -13.16
CA LEU A 34 0.45 1.37 -12.45
C LEU A 34 0.77 1.22 -10.96
N ARG A 35 -0.01 1.87 -10.10
CA ARG A 35 0.12 1.79 -8.64
C ARG A 35 -1.06 1.03 -8.03
N ALA A 36 -0.77 0.07 -7.15
CA ALA A 36 -1.80 -0.52 -6.29
C ALA A 36 -2.25 0.48 -5.21
N LYS A 37 -3.54 0.45 -4.85
CA LYS A 37 -4.02 1.18 -3.68
C LYS A 37 -3.38 0.60 -2.42
N THR A 38 -3.17 1.45 -1.42
CA THR A 38 -2.93 1.00 -0.04
C THR A 38 -4.19 0.34 0.50
N VAL A 39 -4.02 -0.45 1.56
CA VAL A 39 -5.14 -1.18 2.16
C VAL A 39 -6.10 -0.25 2.90
N ASN A 40 -5.62 0.86 3.46
CA ASN A 40 -6.43 1.85 4.18
C ASN A 40 -7.41 1.16 5.16
N ASP A 41 -8.72 1.37 4.99
CA ASP A 41 -9.81 0.84 5.78
C ASP A 41 -10.47 -0.41 5.15
N ASP A 42 -9.76 -1.15 4.29
CA ASP A 42 -10.27 -2.37 3.69
C ASP A 42 -10.69 -3.36 4.80
N PRO A 43 -11.97 -3.79 4.83
CA PRO A 43 -12.47 -4.68 5.87
C PRO A 43 -11.69 -5.99 6.00
N LYS A 44 -11.15 -6.52 4.90
CA LYS A 44 -10.36 -7.76 4.91
C LYS A 44 -9.00 -7.56 5.55
N PHE A 45 -8.41 -6.38 5.38
CA PHE A 45 -7.14 -6.07 6.05
C PHE A 45 -7.35 -5.90 7.56
N ILE A 46 -8.44 -5.23 7.96
CA ILE A 46 -8.82 -5.10 9.37
C ILE A 46 -9.06 -6.48 10.00
N GLU A 47 -9.81 -7.37 9.32
CA GLU A 47 -10.04 -8.75 9.76
C GLU A 47 -8.71 -9.50 9.93
N ALA A 48 -7.82 -9.44 8.95
CA ALA A 48 -6.50 -10.10 9.03
C ALA A 48 -5.64 -9.59 10.20
N VAL A 49 -5.68 -8.29 10.50
CA VAL A 49 -4.97 -7.71 11.66
C VAL A 49 -5.60 -8.18 12.97
N ALA A 50 -6.93 -8.22 13.05
CA ALA A 50 -7.64 -8.73 14.22
C ALA A 50 -7.30 -10.21 14.50
N ASP A 51 -7.23 -11.03 13.46
CA ASP A 51 -6.84 -12.44 13.56
C ASP A 51 -5.42 -12.60 14.12
N VAL A 52 -4.46 -11.78 13.68
CA VAL A 52 -3.08 -11.80 14.20
C VAL A 52 -3.05 -11.44 15.69
N VAL A 53 -3.81 -10.43 16.10
CA VAL A 53 -3.91 -10.05 17.52
C VAL A 53 -4.54 -11.16 18.36
N GLN A 54 -5.62 -11.78 17.88
CA GLN A 54 -6.29 -12.88 18.56
C GLN A 54 -5.33 -14.07 18.74
N GLN A 55 -4.60 -14.45 17.69
CA GLN A 55 -3.59 -15.50 17.76
C GLN A 55 -2.51 -15.19 18.81
N MET A 56 -2.06 -13.94 18.90
CA MET A 56 -1.08 -13.50 19.90
C MET A 56 -1.62 -13.61 21.33
N MET A 57 -2.91 -13.34 21.53
CA MET A 57 -3.57 -13.46 22.83
C MET A 57 -3.82 -14.91 23.24
N ASP A 58 -4.14 -15.78 22.28
CA ASP A 58 -4.41 -17.20 22.53
C ASP A 58 -3.14 -18.04 22.70
N SER A 59 -1.96 -17.47 22.41
CA SER A 59 -0.66 -18.14 22.50
C SER A 59 -0.05 -18.15 23.91
N GLU A 60 -0.87 -18.04 24.97
CA GLU A 60 -0.43 -18.31 26.36
C GLU A 60 -0.10 -19.79 26.60
#